data_AF-H2YJB6-F1
#
_entry.id   AF-H2YJB6-F1
#
_cell.length_a   1.000
_cell.length_b   1.000
_cell.length_c   1.000
_cell.angle_alpha   90.00
_cell.angle_beta   90.00
_cell.angle_gamma   90.00
#
_symmetry.space_group_name_H-M   'P 1'
#
loop_
_entity.id
_entity.type
_entity.pdbx_description
1 polymer ?
#
loop_
_entity_poly.entity_id
_entity_poly.type
_entity_poly.pdbx_seq_one_letter_code
_entity_poly.pdbx_strand_id
1 'polypeptide(L)'
;MITDLDYFDERMPSIDLSQLKYKERDYLEGIFKFWREPNPRYFNISTVWDNRLRQYLGTRYDTRKGAFDWDLSMKLHDLGAKVITKSEYFRWRENGVAFEAREGIYDQPNKSMATGIHLKRRDGERVPCRGYWGDMVTGPYIAFGVDTEDKTLLKTANGKPVKTAEDITLHNLTTVFNELATGDRTIKEEEKIVEIDESEHHDSIGEATHEQNGHREYYAPIPSEEICVHFLPLNAMADLPRKSKFKKLFNSAFISASMVHILTPMLHDIFAKHATLHIELVKYIYRLG
;
A
#
# COMPACT_ATOMS: atom_id res chain seq x y z
N MET A 1 8.23 10.83 16.62
CA MET A 1 9.22 10.45 15.59
C MET A 1 9.30 11.51 14.50
N ILE A 2 8.17 12.02 13.99
CA ILE A 2 8.15 13.05 12.94
C ILE A 2 8.29 14.46 13.50
N THR A 3 7.78 14.69 14.70
CA THR A 3 7.83 16.01 15.35
C THR A 3 9.16 16.27 16.07
N ASP A 4 10.00 15.25 16.21
CA ASP A 4 11.36 15.35 16.72
C ASP A 4 12.29 15.30 15.50
N LEU A 5 12.74 16.48 15.04
CA LEU A 5 13.44 16.62 13.78
C LEU A 5 14.84 16.01 13.83
N ASP A 6 15.55 16.15 14.95
CA ASP A 6 16.89 15.59 15.11
C ASP A 6 16.83 14.06 15.08
N TYR A 7 15.86 13.47 15.79
CA TYR A 7 15.62 12.02 15.73
C TYR A 7 15.15 11.55 14.35
N PHE A 8 14.33 12.35 13.66
CA PHE A 8 13.84 12.03 12.33
C PHE A 8 14.97 12.01 11.29
N ASP A 9 15.80 13.06 11.28
CA ASP A 9 16.90 13.22 10.33
C ASP A 9 17.98 12.14 10.54
N GLU A 10 18.22 11.71 11.79
CA GLU A 10 19.09 10.56 12.10
C GLU A 10 18.55 9.25 11.49
N ARG A 11 17.22 9.06 11.51
CA ARG A 11 16.58 7.78 11.15
C ARG A 11 16.18 7.67 9.68
N MET A 12 15.80 8.78 9.06
CA MET A 12 15.27 8.83 7.69
C MET A 12 15.88 10.00 6.90
N PRO A 13 17.22 10.04 6.73
CA PRO A 13 17.91 11.18 6.11
C PRO A 13 17.52 11.43 4.64
N SER A 14 16.95 10.43 3.96
CA SER A 14 16.46 10.55 2.59
C SER A 14 15.05 11.14 2.50
N ILE A 15 14.34 11.37 3.60
CA ILE A 15 12.98 11.93 3.58
C ILE A 15 13.00 13.39 4.06
N ASP A 16 12.48 14.31 3.25
CA ASP A 16 12.34 15.72 3.60
C ASP A 16 10.87 16.08 3.88
N LEU A 17 10.59 16.45 5.13
CA LEU A 17 9.28 16.94 5.59
C LEU A 17 9.23 18.47 5.77
N SER A 18 10.30 19.19 5.43
CA SER A 18 10.47 20.63 5.66
C SER A 18 9.37 21.49 5.04
N GLN A 19 8.79 21.03 3.93
CA GLN A 19 7.72 21.74 3.22
C GLN A 19 6.33 21.55 3.84
N LEU A 20 6.16 20.55 4.72
CA LEU A 20 4.91 20.34 5.46
C LEU A 20 4.76 21.37 6.58
N LYS A 21 3.53 21.86 6.78
CA LYS A 21 3.18 22.72 7.91
C LYS A 21 3.23 21.94 9.22
N TYR A 22 3.47 22.63 10.34
CA TYR A 22 3.47 22.01 11.68
C TYR A 22 2.23 21.14 11.93
N LYS A 23 1.04 21.67 11.63
CA LYS A 23 -0.22 20.94 11.77
C LYS A 23 -0.29 19.65 10.94
N GLU A 24 0.32 19.61 9.75
CA GLU A 24 0.35 18.41 8.91
C GLU A 24 1.29 17.36 9.50
N ARG A 25 2.43 17.78 10.04
CA ARG A 25 3.36 16.90 10.77
C ARG A 25 2.74 16.32 12.03
N ASP A 26 1.99 17.12 12.78
CA ASP A 26 1.22 16.66 13.95
C ASP A 26 0.19 15.59 13.57
N TYR A 27 -0.48 15.77 12.42
CA TYR A 27 -1.41 14.75 11.91
C TYR A 27 -0.70 13.45 11.54
N LEU A 28 0.46 13.52 10.86
CA LEU A 28 1.26 12.34 10.54
C LEU A 28 1.74 11.62 11.82
N GLU A 29 2.22 12.36 12.83
CA GLU A 29 2.61 11.76 14.12
C GLU A 29 1.43 11.05 14.79
N GLY A 30 0.22 11.63 14.73
CA GLY A 30 -1.00 10.99 15.21
C GLY A 30 -1.33 9.68 14.46
N ILE A 31 -1.14 9.65 13.15
CA ILE A 31 -1.33 8.44 12.32
C ILE A 31 -0.31 7.37 12.71
N PHE A 32 0.98 7.71 12.84
CA PHE A 32 2.02 6.74 13.17
C PHE A 32 1.94 6.25 14.63
N LYS A 33 1.47 7.08 15.56
CA LYS A 33 1.09 6.61 16.90
C LYS A 33 -0.02 5.56 16.85
N PHE A 34 -1.01 5.76 15.98
CA PHE A 34 -2.06 4.75 15.78
C PHE A 34 -1.54 3.48 15.12
N TRP A 35 -0.66 3.56 14.12
CA TRP A 35 -0.07 2.36 13.51
C TRP A 35 0.71 1.52 14.53
N ARG A 36 1.38 2.17 15.49
CA ARG A 36 2.13 1.53 16.58
C ARG A 36 1.28 1.07 17.76
N GLU A 37 -0.01 1.39 17.82
CA GLU A 37 -0.88 0.98 18.94
C GLU A 37 -1.05 -0.54 18.90
N PRO A 38 -0.53 -1.35 19.84
CA PRO A 38 -0.60 -2.80 19.74
C PRO A 38 -2.01 -3.35 20.02
N ASN A 39 -2.88 -2.61 20.71
CA ASN A 39 -4.14 -3.16 21.16
C ASN A 39 -5.13 -3.38 19.98
N PRO A 40 -5.54 -4.63 19.70
CA PRO A 40 -6.39 -4.96 18.56
C PRO A 40 -7.80 -4.38 18.68
N ARG A 41 -8.25 -3.98 19.89
CA ARG A 41 -9.55 -3.34 20.10
C ARG A 41 -9.67 -1.99 19.40
N TYR A 42 -8.55 -1.29 19.15
CA TYR A 42 -8.57 -0.01 18.45
C TYR A 42 -8.84 -0.13 16.95
N PHE A 43 -8.62 -1.31 16.37
CA PHE A 43 -8.86 -1.56 14.96
C PHE A 43 -9.07 -3.06 14.68
N ASN A 44 -10.32 -3.51 14.82
CA ASN A 44 -10.70 -4.87 14.45
C ASN A 44 -10.95 -4.93 12.93
N ILE A 45 -9.89 -5.25 12.17
CA ILE A 45 -9.95 -5.31 10.70
C ILE A 45 -11.00 -6.29 10.21
N SER A 46 -11.16 -7.47 10.84
CA SER A 46 -12.10 -8.50 10.40
C SER A 46 -13.55 -8.00 10.43
N THR A 47 -13.94 -7.32 11.52
CA THR A 47 -15.27 -6.70 11.63
C THR A 47 -15.45 -5.57 10.62
N VAL A 48 -14.43 -4.73 10.44
CA VAL A 48 -14.48 -3.60 9.50
C VAL A 48 -14.60 -4.09 8.06
N TRP A 49 -13.83 -5.12 7.69
CA TRP A 49 -13.86 -5.78 6.39
C TRP A 49 -15.24 -6.39 6.11
N ASP A 50 -15.76 -7.19 7.03
CA ASP A 50 -17.07 -7.84 6.87
C ASP A 50 -18.20 -6.82 6.72
N ASN A 51 -18.23 -5.78 7.55
CA ASN A 51 -19.23 -4.72 7.45
C ASN A 51 -19.19 -4.01 6.09
N ARG A 52 -17.98 -3.72 5.58
CA ARG A 52 -17.82 -3.08 4.28
C ARG A 52 -18.21 -4.04 3.14
N LEU A 53 -17.90 -5.32 3.27
CA LEU A 53 -18.31 -6.35 2.32
C LEU A 53 -19.84 -6.50 2.27
N ARG A 54 -20.52 -6.49 3.42
CA ARG A 54 -22.00 -6.47 3.52
C ARG A 54 -22.60 -5.25 2.86
N GLN A 55 -22.06 -4.06 3.16
CA GLN A 55 -22.51 -2.81 2.55
C GLN A 55 -22.34 -2.85 1.03
N TYR A 56 -21.21 -3.33 0.55
CA TYR A 56 -20.91 -3.41 -0.89
C TYR A 56 -21.79 -4.41 -1.64
N LEU A 57 -21.96 -5.62 -1.10
CA LEU A 57 -22.71 -6.68 -1.78
C LEU A 57 -24.23 -6.56 -1.59
N GLY A 58 -24.67 -5.91 -0.52
CA GLY A 58 -26.09 -5.77 -0.18
C GLY A 58 -26.78 -7.13 -0.11
N THR A 59 -27.85 -7.28 -0.89
CA THR A 59 -28.62 -8.54 -0.98
C THR A 59 -27.82 -9.73 -1.50
N ARG A 60 -26.69 -9.49 -2.18
CA ARG A 60 -25.80 -10.56 -2.68
C ARG A 60 -24.80 -11.07 -1.65
N TYR A 61 -24.80 -10.53 -0.43
CA TYR A 61 -23.81 -10.92 0.58
C TYR A 61 -23.94 -12.40 0.98
N ASP A 62 -25.16 -12.90 1.12
CA ASP A 62 -25.40 -14.32 1.46
C ASP A 62 -24.99 -15.26 0.30
N THR A 63 -24.98 -14.74 -0.92
CA THR A 63 -24.52 -15.44 -2.14
C THR A 63 -23.18 -14.91 -2.66
N ARG A 64 -22.35 -14.32 -1.79
CA ARG A 64 -21.12 -13.59 -2.16
C ARG A 64 -20.14 -14.39 -3.01
N LYS A 65 -20.05 -15.70 -2.81
CA LYS A 65 -19.18 -16.59 -3.61
C LYS A 65 -19.51 -16.51 -5.10
N GLY A 66 -20.80 -16.39 -5.47
CA GLY A 66 -21.21 -16.20 -6.86
C GLY A 66 -20.83 -14.83 -7.39
N ALA A 67 -20.94 -13.78 -6.56
CA ALA A 67 -20.47 -12.44 -6.92
C ALA A 67 -18.95 -12.40 -7.14
N PHE A 68 -18.18 -13.09 -6.30
CA PHE A 68 -16.72 -13.21 -6.44
C PHE A 68 -16.34 -13.94 -7.72
N ASP A 69 -17.00 -15.06 -8.03
CA ASP A 69 -16.75 -15.82 -9.25
C ASP A 69 -16.99 -14.99 -10.51
N TRP A 70 -18.09 -14.23 -10.51
CA TRP A 70 -18.43 -13.31 -11.60
C TRP A 70 -17.44 -12.17 -11.72
N ASP A 71 -17.05 -11.52 -10.60
CA ASP A 71 -16.05 -10.46 -10.62
C ASP A 71 -14.69 -10.99 -11.13
N LEU A 72 -14.24 -12.16 -10.68
CA LEU A 72 -12.98 -12.75 -11.12
C LEU A 72 -12.99 -13.01 -12.64
N SER A 73 -14.04 -13.68 -13.12
CA SER A 73 -14.12 -14.09 -14.52
C SER A 73 -14.35 -12.89 -15.45
N MET A 74 -15.39 -12.10 -15.18
CA MET A 74 -15.87 -11.08 -16.10
C MET A 74 -15.18 -9.73 -15.96
N LYS A 75 -14.52 -9.47 -14.81
CA LYS A 75 -13.80 -8.21 -14.61
C LYS A 75 -12.30 -8.40 -14.68
N LEU A 76 -11.74 -9.40 -14.00
CA LEU A 76 -10.28 -9.56 -13.97
C LEU A 76 -9.76 -10.38 -15.16
N HIS A 77 -10.28 -11.59 -15.37
CA HIS A 77 -9.80 -12.50 -16.40
C HIS A 77 -10.06 -12.00 -17.81
N ASP A 78 -11.24 -11.43 -18.07
CA ASP A 78 -11.57 -10.81 -19.37
C ASP A 78 -10.65 -9.63 -19.72
N LEU A 79 -10.14 -8.92 -18.71
CA LEU A 79 -9.15 -7.85 -18.89
C LEU A 79 -7.70 -8.36 -18.96
N GLY A 80 -7.49 -9.68 -18.90
CA GLY A 80 -6.20 -10.32 -19.09
C GLY A 80 -5.50 -10.79 -17.80
N ALA A 81 -6.09 -10.59 -16.62
CA ALA A 81 -5.49 -11.02 -15.34
C ALA A 81 -5.74 -12.51 -15.03
N LYS A 82 -5.56 -13.39 -16.02
CA LYS A 82 -5.90 -14.84 -15.95
C LYS A 82 -5.02 -15.63 -14.98
N VAL A 83 -3.90 -15.05 -14.56
CA VAL A 83 -2.99 -15.67 -13.59
C VAL A 83 -3.54 -15.70 -12.17
N ILE A 84 -4.45 -14.77 -11.84
CA ILE A 84 -5.09 -14.72 -10.53
C ILE A 84 -5.98 -15.94 -10.37
N THR A 85 -5.63 -16.82 -9.45
CA THR A 85 -6.39 -18.04 -9.21
C THR A 85 -7.65 -17.76 -8.39
N LYS A 86 -8.63 -18.66 -8.51
CA LYS A 86 -9.85 -18.58 -7.69
C LYS A 86 -9.56 -18.64 -6.20
N SER A 87 -8.55 -19.40 -5.79
CA SER A 87 -8.17 -19.54 -4.37
C SER A 87 -7.68 -18.21 -3.79
N GLU A 88 -6.67 -17.59 -4.42
CA GLU A 88 -6.11 -16.29 -4.01
C GLU A 88 -7.21 -15.21 -4.00
N TYR A 89 -8.00 -15.15 -5.08
CA TYR A 89 -9.03 -14.14 -5.20
C TYR A 89 -10.14 -14.27 -4.15
N PHE A 90 -10.64 -15.48 -3.92
CA PHE A 90 -11.71 -15.69 -2.94
C PHE A 90 -11.23 -15.42 -1.52
N ARG A 91 -10.00 -15.83 -1.18
CA ARG A 91 -9.40 -15.53 0.12
C ARG A 91 -9.34 -14.02 0.34
N TRP A 92 -8.73 -13.29 -0.60
CA TRP A 92 -8.68 -11.83 -0.53
C TRP A 92 -10.06 -11.20 -0.35
N ARG A 93 -11.05 -11.60 -1.15
CA ARG A 93 -12.41 -11.04 -1.06
C ARG A 93 -13.08 -11.33 0.27
N GLU A 94 -12.85 -12.50 0.84
CA GLU A 94 -13.48 -12.93 2.09
C GLU A 94 -12.88 -12.25 3.32
N ASN A 95 -11.55 -12.12 3.40
CA ASN A 95 -10.88 -11.70 4.64
C ASN A 95 -9.74 -10.69 4.47
N GLY A 96 -9.43 -10.24 3.25
CA GLY A 96 -8.37 -9.27 2.98
C GLY A 96 -6.95 -9.82 3.03
N VAL A 97 -6.77 -11.15 3.05
CA VAL A 97 -5.45 -11.78 2.97
C VAL A 97 -5.13 -12.13 1.53
N ALA A 98 -4.17 -11.43 0.93
CA ALA A 98 -3.77 -11.65 -0.46
C ALA A 98 -2.70 -12.75 -0.60
N PHE A 99 -1.60 -12.64 0.15
CA PHE A 99 -0.42 -13.50 0.04
C PHE A 99 -0.24 -14.34 1.30
N GLU A 100 0.10 -15.62 1.14
CA GLU A 100 0.23 -16.60 2.22
C GLU A 100 1.68 -16.92 2.57
N ALA A 101 2.13 -16.51 3.76
CA ALA A 101 3.36 -17.05 4.33
C ALA A 101 3.08 -18.49 4.78
N ARG A 102 4.01 -19.42 4.47
CA ARG A 102 3.81 -20.88 4.61
C ARG A 102 3.44 -21.32 6.03
N GLU A 103 3.69 -20.49 7.04
CA GLU A 103 3.37 -20.71 8.46
C GLU A 103 2.89 -19.41 9.18
N GLY A 104 2.50 -18.38 8.42
CA GLY A 104 2.18 -17.06 9.00
C GLY A 104 0.86 -17.04 9.76
N ILE A 105 0.87 -16.48 10.96
CA ILE A 105 -0.33 -16.19 11.75
C ILE A 105 -0.79 -14.76 11.42
N TYR A 106 -2.01 -14.61 10.89
CA TYR A 106 -2.60 -13.32 10.50
C TYR A 106 -3.42 -12.70 11.64
N ASP A 107 -2.79 -12.49 12.80
CA ASP A 107 -3.45 -11.96 14.00
C ASP A 107 -3.30 -10.44 14.17
N GLN A 108 -2.30 -9.83 13.52
CA GLN A 108 -2.07 -8.39 13.53
C GLN A 108 -2.68 -7.70 12.30
N PRO A 109 -3.53 -6.66 12.48
CA PRO A 109 -4.09 -5.93 11.37
C PRO A 109 -3.09 -4.94 10.76
N ASN A 110 -3.00 -4.92 9.43
CA ASN A 110 -2.28 -3.84 8.73
C ASN A 110 -3.08 -2.52 8.81
N LYS A 111 -2.56 -1.56 9.59
CA LYS A 111 -3.21 -0.27 9.84
C LYS A 111 -2.86 0.82 8.83
N SER A 112 -1.96 0.55 7.88
CA SER A 112 -1.54 1.58 6.91
C SER A 112 -2.67 2.08 6.02
N MET A 113 -3.66 1.22 5.76
CA MET A 113 -4.84 1.50 4.95
C MET A 113 -6.09 1.87 5.77
N ALA A 114 -5.93 2.06 7.08
CA ALA A 114 -7.00 2.50 7.94
C ALA A 114 -7.09 4.03 7.93
N THR A 115 -8.30 4.57 7.69
CA THR A 115 -8.54 6.02 7.84
C THR A 115 -9.67 6.31 8.80
N GLY A 116 -9.53 7.43 9.51
CA GLY A 116 -10.53 7.94 10.43
C GLY A 116 -11.57 8.77 9.68
N ILE A 117 -12.83 8.38 9.79
CA ILE A 117 -13.97 9.15 9.31
C ILE A 117 -14.93 9.45 10.46
N HIS A 118 -15.64 10.56 10.37
CA HIS A 118 -16.69 10.87 11.33
C HIS A 118 -18.01 10.33 10.79
N LEU A 119 -18.45 9.18 11.29
CA LEU A 119 -19.73 8.62 10.89
C LEU A 119 -20.85 9.38 11.59
N LYS A 120 -21.81 9.87 10.80
CA LYS A 120 -23.03 10.46 11.33
C LYS A 120 -23.99 9.33 11.72
N ARG A 121 -24.27 9.22 13.02
CA ARG A 121 -25.27 8.29 13.56
C ARG A 121 -26.68 8.79 13.23
N ARG A 122 -27.68 7.91 13.37
CA ARG A 122 -29.10 8.23 13.08
C ARG A 122 -29.67 9.31 14.00
N ASP A 123 -29.09 9.47 15.19
CA ASP A 123 -29.40 10.53 16.16
C ASP A 123 -28.73 11.88 15.82
N GLY A 124 -27.96 11.96 14.74
CA GLY A 124 -27.27 13.17 14.30
C GLY A 124 -25.87 13.36 14.91
N GLU A 125 -25.49 12.54 15.89
CA GLU A 125 -24.16 12.58 16.51
C GLU A 125 -23.09 12.11 15.53
N ARG A 126 -21.94 12.81 15.51
CA ARG A 126 -20.78 12.40 14.72
C ARG A 126 -19.82 11.64 15.60
N VAL A 127 -19.73 10.33 15.41
CA VAL A 127 -18.78 9.49 16.14
C VAL A 127 -17.55 9.26 15.27
N PRO A 128 -16.34 9.55 15.77
CA PRO A 128 -15.12 9.20 15.07
C PRO A 128 -15.02 7.67 14.99
N CYS A 129 -14.99 7.16 13.77
CA CYS A 129 -14.86 5.74 13.46
C CYS A 129 -13.65 5.56 12.56
N ARG A 130 -12.86 4.50 12.80
CA ARG A 130 -11.80 4.08 11.88
C ARG A 130 -12.34 2.96 11.00
N GLY A 131 -12.16 3.12 9.69
CA GLY A 131 -12.53 2.13 8.69
C GLY A 131 -11.32 1.73 7.84
N TYR A 132 -11.46 0.64 7.11
CA TYR A 132 -10.55 0.23 6.05
C TYR A 132 -11.05 0.82 4.73
N TRP A 133 -10.16 1.52 4.02
CA TRP A 133 -10.50 2.23 2.78
C TRP A 133 -9.67 1.79 1.59
N GLY A 134 -8.81 0.79 1.77
CA GLY A 134 -8.11 0.16 0.66
C GLY A 134 -9.08 -0.58 -0.27
N ASP A 135 -8.52 -1.16 -1.33
CA ASP A 135 -9.30 -1.97 -2.24
C ASP A 135 -9.81 -3.25 -1.53
N MET A 136 -10.97 -3.74 -1.96
CA MET A 136 -11.53 -5.02 -1.54
C MET A 136 -11.97 -5.86 -2.74
N VAL A 137 -11.89 -5.33 -3.96
CA VAL A 137 -12.45 -5.96 -5.16
C VAL A 137 -11.35 -6.60 -5.98
N THR A 138 -10.33 -5.85 -6.34
CA THR A 138 -9.30 -6.27 -7.30
C THR A 138 -8.19 -7.08 -6.64
N GLY A 139 -7.78 -6.68 -5.45
CA GLY A 139 -6.60 -7.18 -4.75
C GLY A 139 -5.30 -6.56 -5.23
N PRO A 140 -4.21 -6.76 -4.47
CA PRO A 140 -2.89 -6.22 -4.80
C PRO A 140 -2.24 -6.91 -6.01
N TYR A 141 -2.82 -8.02 -6.49
CA TYR A 141 -2.29 -8.84 -7.58
C TYR A 141 -1.99 -8.07 -8.86
N ILE A 142 -2.78 -7.04 -9.18
CA ILE A 142 -2.63 -6.29 -10.43
C ILE A 142 -1.33 -5.50 -10.47
N ALA A 143 -0.84 -5.04 -9.32
CA ALA A 143 0.32 -4.15 -9.26
C ALA A 143 1.61 -4.87 -9.70
N PHE A 144 1.81 -6.11 -9.25
CA PHE A 144 3.07 -6.84 -9.46
C PHE A 144 2.88 -8.32 -9.82
N GLY A 145 1.66 -8.84 -9.87
CA GLY A 145 1.40 -10.27 -10.01
C GLY A 145 0.80 -10.71 -11.36
N VAL A 146 0.48 -9.77 -12.26
CA VAL A 146 -0.18 -10.09 -13.55
C VAL A 146 0.78 -10.19 -14.73
N ASP A 147 1.90 -9.45 -14.69
CA ASP A 147 2.92 -9.46 -15.73
C ASP A 147 4.30 -9.46 -15.10
N THR A 148 5.30 -9.91 -15.85
CA THR A 148 6.69 -10.01 -15.41
C THR A 148 7.63 -10.04 -16.62
N GLU A 149 8.88 -9.62 -16.42
CA GLU A 149 9.92 -9.72 -17.45
C GLU A 149 10.28 -11.20 -17.72
N ASP A 150 10.29 -12.05 -16.68
CA ASP A 150 10.49 -13.49 -16.84
C ASP A 150 9.19 -14.19 -17.27
N LYS A 151 9.01 -14.26 -18.60
CA LYS A 151 7.84 -14.91 -19.21
C LYS A 151 7.72 -16.41 -18.88
N THR A 152 8.73 -17.06 -18.30
CA THR A 152 8.60 -18.46 -17.88
C THR A 152 7.64 -18.64 -16.72
N LEU A 153 7.46 -17.61 -15.89
CA LEU A 153 6.50 -17.62 -14.78
C LEU A 153 5.04 -17.52 -15.27
N LEU A 154 4.80 -17.00 -16.48
CA LEU A 154 3.46 -16.88 -17.07
C LEU A 154 3.00 -18.15 -17.80
N LYS A 155 3.75 -19.25 -17.70
CA LYS A 155 3.39 -20.52 -18.35
C LYS A 155 2.10 -21.10 -17.76
N THR A 156 1.34 -21.76 -18.62
CA THR A 156 0.14 -22.49 -18.24
C THR A 156 0.30 -23.98 -18.52
N ALA A 157 -0.30 -24.81 -17.67
CA ALA A 157 -0.40 -26.26 -17.84
C ALA A 157 -1.87 -26.65 -17.69
N ASN A 158 -2.42 -27.37 -18.66
CA ASN A 158 -3.84 -27.75 -18.69
C ASN A 158 -4.81 -26.55 -18.54
N GLY A 159 -4.45 -25.41 -19.15
CA GLY A 159 -5.25 -24.19 -19.10
C GLY A 159 -5.24 -23.46 -17.75
N LYS A 160 -4.41 -23.89 -16.79
CA LYS A 160 -4.22 -23.24 -15.50
C LYS A 160 -2.81 -22.64 -15.39
N PRO A 161 -2.64 -21.49 -14.72
CA PRO A 161 -1.32 -20.95 -14.42
C PRO A 161 -0.46 -21.96 -13.65
N VAL A 162 0.81 -22.10 -14.03
CA VAL A 162 1.78 -22.93 -13.29
C VAL A 162 2.26 -22.20 -12.03
N LYS A 163 2.37 -20.87 -12.11
CA LYS A 163 2.73 -19.99 -11.00
C LYS A 163 1.55 -19.10 -10.63
N THR A 164 1.46 -18.78 -9.35
CA THR A 164 0.41 -17.93 -8.79
C THR A 164 0.73 -16.45 -8.96
N ALA A 165 -0.26 -15.57 -8.73
CA ALA A 165 0.00 -14.13 -8.74
C ALA A 165 0.93 -13.73 -7.57
N GLU A 166 0.88 -14.49 -6.47
CA GLU A 166 1.83 -14.42 -5.37
C GLU A 166 3.27 -14.71 -5.79
N ASP A 167 3.52 -15.84 -6.46
CA ASP A 167 4.86 -16.22 -6.96
C ASP A 167 5.48 -15.12 -7.84
N ILE A 168 4.65 -14.56 -8.73
CA ILE A 168 5.07 -13.50 -9.66
C ILE A 168 5.32 -12.19 -8.92
N THR A 169 4.44 -11.83 -7.98
CA THR A 169 4.60 -10.64 -7.15
C THR A 169 5.90 -10.71 -6.35
N LEU A 170 6.18 -11.85 -5.72
CA LEU A 170 7.42 -12.08 -4.99
C LEU A 170 8.63 -11.90 -5.90
N HIS A 171 8.66 -12.58 -7.05
CA HIS A 171 9.76 -12.48 -8.01
C HIS A 171 10.01 -11.03 -8.48
N ASN A 172 8.95 -10.33 -8.88
CA ASN A 172 9.05 -8.96 -9.37
C ASN A 172 9.52 -8.00 -8.28
N LEU A 173 8.98 -8.09 -7.07
CA LEU A 173 9.40 -7.24 -5.95
C LEU A 173 10.84 -7.55 -5.52
N THR A 174 11.24 -8.81 -5.46
CA THR A 174 12.63 -9.20 -5.18
C THR A 174 13.57 -8.63 -6.23
N THR A 175 13.20 -8.66 -7.51
CA THR A 175 14.00 -8.08 -8.61
C THR A 175 14.17 -6.58 -8.42
N VAL A 176 13.07 -5.86 -8.15
CA VAL A 176 13.09 -4.40 -7.94
C VAL A 176 13.91 -4.03 -6.71
N PHE A 177 13.76 -4.74 -5.59
CA PHE A 177 14.54 -4.45 -4.39
C PHE A 177 16.02 -4.78 -4.57
N ASN A 178 16.36 -5.85 -5.29
CA ASN A 178 17.74 -6.16 -5.62
C ASN A 178 18.37 -5.08 -6.51
N GLU A 179 17.65 -4.61 -7.52
CA GLU A 179 18.10 -3.51 -8.39
C GLU A 179 18.31 -2.23 -7.59
N LEU A 180 17.40 -1.91 -6.66
CA LEU A 180 17.56 -0.75 -5.78
C LEU A 180 18.77 -0.86 -4.84
N ALA A 181 19.07 -2.06 -4.34
CA ALA A 181 20.16 -2.28 -3.40
C ALA A 181 21.54 -2.40 -4.07
N THR A 182 21.60 -2.97 -5.28
CA THR A 182 22.87 -3.36 -5.94
C THR A 182 23.12 -2.69 -7.28
N GLY A 183 22.09 -2.08 -7.88
CA GLY A 183 22.11 -1.61 -9.27
C GLY A 183 21.96 -2.71 -10.31
N ASP A 184 21.77 -3.97 -9.90
CA ASP A 184 21.65 -5.13 -10.78
C ASP A 184 20.26 -5.78 -10.69
N ARG A 185 19.67 -6.10 -11.84
CA ARG A 185 18.37 -6.79 -11.95
C ARG A 185 18.49 -8.31 -11.87
N THR A 186 19.70 -8.87 -11.89
CA THR A 186 19.88 -10.32 -11.83
C THR A 186 19.78 -10.85 -10.40
N ILE A 187 18.75 -11.65 -10.14
CA ILE A 187 18.62 -12.40 -8.89
C ILE A 187 19.50 -13.64 -8.98
N LYS A 188 20.49 -13.78 -8.09
CA LYS A 188 21.28 -15.01 -7.96
C LYS A 188 20.40 -16.08 -7.30
N GLU A 189 20.45 -17.32 -7.80
CA GLU A 189 19.60 -18.42 -7.30
C GLU A 189 19.80 -18.72 -5.80
N GLU A 190 20.95 -18.34 -5.24
CA GLU A 190 21.32 -18.50 -3.82
C GLU A 190 20.65 -17.49 -2.87
N GLU A 191 20.03 -16.42 -3.39
CA GLU A 191 19.33 -15.39 -2.59
C GLU A 191 17.82 -15.63 -2.50
N LYS A 192 17.34 -16.80 -2.93
CA LYS A 192 15.92 -17.18 -2.75
C LYS A 192 15.62 -17.35 -1.26
N ILE A 193 15.12 -16.26 -0.69
CA ILE A 193 14.45 -16.13 0.60
C ILE A 193 15.40 -16.45 1.76
N VAL A 194 16.04 -15.39 2.28
CA VAL A 194 16.35 -15.36 3.71
C VAL A 194 14.98 -15.43 4.38
N GLU A 195 14.63 -16.59 4.95
CA GLU A 195 13.57 -16.65 5.94
C GLU A 195 13.92 -15.58 6.97
N ILE A 196 13.04 -14.58 7.12
CA ILE A 196 13.12 -13.69 8.27
C ILE A 196 12.84 -14.63 9.44
N ASP A 197 13.90 -15.14 10.05
CA ASP A 197 13.84 -15.82 11.32
C ASP A 197 13.24 -14.77 12.25
N GLU A 198 11.94 -14.89 12.54
CA GLU A 198 11.31 -14.19 13.65
C GLU A 198 11.98 -14.77 14.89
N SER A 199 13.18 -14.24 15.18
CA SER A 199 13.99 -14.64 16.32
C SER A 199 13.06 -14.71 17.52
N GLU A 200 12.90 -15.93 18.05
CA GLU A 200 11.95 -16.27 19.10
C GLU A 200 11.97 -15.22 20.21
N HIS A 201 11.10 -14.22 20.12
CA HIS A 201 10.78 -13.35 21.24
C HIS A 201 9.52 -13.94 21.84
N HIS A 202 9.78 -15.01 22.59
CA HIS A 202 8.88 -15.57 23.57
C HIS A 202 8.55 -14.45 24.58
N ASP A 203 7.55 -13.63 24.27
CA ASP A 203 6.94 -12.74 25.23
C ASP A 203 6.26 -13.61 26.28
N SER A 204 7.01 -13.91 27.34
CA SER A 204 6.45 -14.44 28.57
C SER A 204 5.32 -13.51 28.98
N ILE A 205 4.11 -14.08 29.11
CA ILE A 205 2.93 -13.43 29.67
C ILE A 205 3.24 -13.10 31.13
N GLY A 206 3.93 -11.99 31.35
CA GLY A 206 4.16 -11.36 32.64
C GLY A 206 3.42 -10.02 32.62
N GLU A 207 2.65 -9.74 33.66
CA GLU A 207 1.97 -8.46 33.87
C GLU A 207 3.01 -7.32 33.86
N ALA A 208 3.25 -6.74 32.69
CA ALA A 208 4.18 -5.63 32.53
C ALA A 208 3.45 -4.32 32.79
N THR A 209 3.68 -3.76 33.97
CA THR A 209 3.56 -2.33 34.24
C THR A 209 4.15 -1.52 33.10
N HIS A 210 3.37 -0.59 32.54
CA HIS A 210 3.78 0.32 31.48
C HIS A 210 4.94 1.23 31.92
N GLU A 211 6.17 0.76 31.78
CA GLU A 211 7.34 1.62 31.67
C GLU A 211 7.70 1.79 30.20
N GLN A 212 7.59 3.03 29.72
CA GLN A 212 8.00 3.45 28.39
C GLN A 212 9.53 3.44 28.28
N ASN A 213 10.15 2.26 28.24
CA ASN A 213 11.55 2.16 27.84
C ASN A 213 11.63 2.09 26.32
N GLY A 214 12.29 3.10 25.74
CA GLY A 214 12.44 3.30 24.31
C GLY A 214 13.18 2.15 23.64
N HIS A 215 12.42 1.19 23.11
CA HIS A 215 12.94 0.26 22.12
C HIS A 215 13.36 1.07 20.88
N ARG A 216 14.68 1.29 20.75
CA ARG A 216 15.28 1.79 19.52
C ARG A 216 15.19 0.65 18.50
N GLU A 217 14.18 0.70 17.64
CA GLU A 217 14.04 -0.21 16.50
C GLU A 217 15.34 -0.23 15.69
N TYR A 218 15.84 -1.44 15.39
CA TYR A 218 17.14 -1.68 14.75
C TYR A 218 16.91 -2.09 13.30
N TYR A 219 16.53 -1.15 12.45
CA TYR A 219 16.58 -1.34 11.00
C TYR A 219 17.54 -0.33 10.40
N ALA A 220 18.40 -0.80 9.50
CA ALA A 220 19.24 0.07 8.72
C ALA A 220 18.37 0.77 7.66
N PRO A 221 18.48 2.09 7.47
CA PRO A 221 17.83 2.75 6.35
C PRO A 221 18.32 2.14 5.03
N ILE A 222 17.45 2.07 4.02
CA ILE A 222 17.87 1.66 2.67
C ILE A 222 18.96 2.64 2.22
N PRO A 223 20.22 2.19 1.98
CA PRO A 223 21.31 3.07 1.61
C PRO A 223 21.00 3.68 0.25
N SER A 224 20.58 4.93 0.25
CA SER A 224 20.22 5.68 -0.96
C SER A 224 20.72 7.11 -0.83
N GLU A 225 22.05 7.27 -0.78
CA GLU A 225 22.70 8.58 -0.62
C GLU A 225 22.35 9.56 -1.75
N GLU A 226 21.91 9.05 -2.90
CA GLU A 226 21.56 9.85 -4.08
C GLU A 226 20.06 10.20 -4.17
N ILE A 227 19.21 9.71 -3.27
CA ILE A 227 17.75 9.86 -3.36
C ILE A 227 17.22 10.68 -2.19
N CYS A 228 16.47 11.74 -2.50
CA CYS A 228 15.72 12.51 -1.52
C CYS A 228 14.22 12.55 -1.89
N VAL A 229 13.37 12.21 -0.93
CA VAL A 229 11.91 12.17 -1.07
C VAL A 229 11.31 13.35 -0.34
N HIS A 230 10.83 14.33 -1.09
CA HIS A 230 10.19 15.53 -0.52
C HIS A 230 8.67 15.33 -0.40
N PHE A 231 8.14 15.48 0.82
CA PHE A 231 6.70 15.53 1.05
C PHE A 231 6.17 16.96 0.92
N LEU A 232 5.15 17.14 0.10
CA LEU A 232 4.50 18.43 -0.13
C LEU A 232 3.09 18.47 0.50
N PRO A 233 2.63 19.64 0.96
CA PRO A 233 1.25 19.82 1.42
C PRO A 233 0.21 19.37 0.38
N LEU A 234 -0.95 18.88 0.82
CA LEU A 234 -2.00 18.39 -0.08
C LEU A 234 -2.48 19.44 -1.10
N ASN A 235 -2.38 20.72 -0.75
CA ASN A 235 -2.78 21.83 -1.61
C ASN A 235 -1.59 22.44 -2.40
N ALA A 236 -0.41 21.81 -2.39
CA ALA A 236 0.80 22.38 -2.96
C ALA A 236 0.71 22.67 -4.47
N MET A 237 -0.06 21.86 -5.21
CA MET A 237 -0.18 21.95 -6.67
C MET A 237 -0.54 23.35 -7.18
N ALA A 238 -1.39 24.09 -6.44
CA ALA A 238 -1.78 25.45 -6.81
C ALA A 238 -0.64 26.47 -6.67
N ASP A 239 0.33 26.19 -5.80
CA ASP A 239 1.43 27.10 -5.46
C ASP A 239 2.74 26.74 -6.17
N LEU A 240 2.88 25.52 -6.72
CA LEU A 240 4.12 25.11 -7.40
C LEU A 240 4.52 26.07 -8.54
N PRO A 241 3.63 26.45 -9.48
CA PRO A 241 3.99 27.33 -10.60
C PRO A 241 4.42 28.73 -10.16
N ARG A 242 3.99 29.18 -8.97
CA ARG A 242 4.28 30.51 -8.45
C ARG A 242 5.68 30.63 -7.85
N LYS A 243 6.31 29.50 -7.53
CA LYS A 243 7.61 29.46 -6.86
C LYS A 243 8.72 29.18 -7.87
N SER A 244 9.65 30.13 -8.01
CA SER A 244 10.77 30.03 -8.95
C SER A 244 11.60 28.74 -8.82
N LYS A 245 11.73 28.21 -7.59
CA LYS A 245 12.48 26.97 -7.32
C LYS A 245 11.94 25.72 -8.03
N PHE A 246 10.66 25.71 -8.41
CA PHE A 246 10.04 24.58 -9.12
C PHE A 246 10.02 24.77 -10.63
N LYS A 247 10.46 25.92 -11.15
CA LYS A 247 10.42 26.22 -12.57
C LYS A 247 11.31 25.24 -13.34
N LYS A 248 10.72 24.51 -14.28
CA LYS A 248 11.38 23.48 -15.09
C LYS A 248 12.12 22.41 -14.29
N LEU A 249 11.68 22.13 -13.06
CA LEU A 249 12.36 21.20 -12.15
C LEU A 249 12.05 19.73 -12.48
N PHE A 250 10.82 19.41 -12.87
CA PHE A 250 10.37 18.01 -12.94
C PHE A 250 10.63 17.40 -14.32
N ASN A 251 11.44 16.33 -14.37
CA ASN A 251 11.71 15.55 -15.59
C ASN A 251 10.66 14.48 -15.87
N SER A 252 9.92 14.05 -14.86
CA SER A 252 8.83 13.08 -15.02
C SER A 252 7.73 13.38 -14.00
N ALA A 253 6.49 13.07 -14.36
CA ALA A 253 5.38 13.07 -13.44
C ALA A 253 4.50 11.84 -13.64
N PHE A 254 4.09 11.26 -12.51
CA PHE A 254 3.06 10.23 -12.47
C PHE A 254 1.77 10.82 -11.89
N ILE A 255 0.65 10.58 -12.56
CA ILE A 255 -0.65 11.13 -12.18
C ILE A 255 -1.67 10.02 -12.08
N SER A 256 -2.25 9.86 -10.89
CA SER A 256 -3.33 8.91 -10.67
C SER A 256 -4.56 9.29 -11.49
N ALA A 257 -5.32 8.29 -11.94
CA ALA A 257 -6.56 8.45 -12.68
C ALA A 257 -7.57 9.32 -11.92
N SER A 258 -7.56 9.24 -10.60
CA SER A 258 -8.42 10.03 -9.71
C SER A 258 -8.04 11.52 -9.64
N MET A 259 -6.80 11.84 -10.00
CA MET A 259 -6.20 13.16 -9.82
C MET A 259 -5.96 13.89 -11.15
N VAL A 260 -6.39 13.35 -12.30
CA VAL A 260 -6.19 13.98 -13.62
C VAL A 260 -6.71 15.43 -13.67
N HIS A 261 -7.75 15.76 -12.91
CA HIS A 261 -8.32 17.10 -12.81
C HIS A 261 -7.35 18.16 -12.26
N ILE A 262 -6.24 17.76 -11.59
CA ILE A 262 -5.21 18.71 -11.12
C ILE A 262 -4.31 19.20 -12.26
N LEU A 263 -4.30 18.52 -13.42
CA LEU A 263 -3.56 18.95 -14.59
C LEU A 263 -4.19 20.22 -15.16
N THR A 264 -3.52 21.34 -14.92
CA THR A 264 -3.90 22.64 -15.47
C THR A 264 -2.77 23.18 -16.35
N PRO A 265 -3.06 24.07 -17.32
CA PRO A 265 -2.02 24.69 -18.14
C PRO A 265 -0.93 25.40 -17.32
N MET A 266 -1.25 25.86 -16.10
CA MET A 266 -0.29 26.51 -15.20
C MET A 266 0.85 25.59 -14.75
N LEU A 267 0.64 24.26 -14.72
CA LEU A 267 1.69 23.31 -14.36
C LEU A 267 2.74 23.15 -15.47
N HIS A 268 2.50 23.65 -16.68
CA HIS A 268 3.49 23.60 -17.75
C HIS A 268 4.85 24.20 -17.31
N ASP A 269 4.83 25.27 -16.52
CA ASP A 269 6.04 26.00 -16.14
C ASP A 269 6.95 25.26 -15.16
N ILE A 270 6.43 24.24 -14.46
CA ILE A 270 7.22 23.43 -13.52
C ILE A 270 7.90 22.23 -14.20
N PHE A 271 7.47 21.86 -15.39
CA PHE A 271 8.02 20.74 -16.14
C PHE A 271 9.25 21.13 -16.96
N ALA A 272 10.25 20.26 -16.97
CA ALA A 272 11.40 20.39 -17.87
C ALA A 272 10.96 20.28 -19.34
N LYS A 273 11.77 20.81 -20.28
CA LYS A 273 11.44 20.87 -21.72
C LYS A 273 11.06 19.50 -22.33
N HIS A 274 11.64 18.42 -21.82
CA HIS A 274 11.42 17.05 -22.28
C HIS A 274 10.84 16.16 -21.17
N ALA A 275 9.99 16.73 -20.32
CA ALA A 275 9.39 15.98 -19.24
C ALA A 275 8.44 14.89 -19.77
N THR A 276 8.46 13.72 -19.13
CA THR A 276 7.53 12.62 -19.42
C THR A 276 6.33 12.67 -18.48
N LEU A 277 5.14 12.47 -19.03
CA LEU A 277 3.91 12.37 -18.25
C LEU A 277 3.37 10.94 -18.29
N HIS A 278 3.27 10.32 -17.14
CA HIS A 278 2.67 9.01 -16.93
C HIS A 278 1.30 9.20 -16.30
N ILE A 279 0.26 8.68 -16.93
CA ILE A 279 -1.12 8.75 -16.43
C ILE A 279 -1.59 7.35 -16.13
N GLU A 280 -2.01 7.11 -14.89
CA GLU A 280 -2.61 5.86 -14.47
C GLU A 280 -3.90 5.59 -15.25
N LEU A 281 -4.04 4.36 -15.74
CA LEU A 281 -5.25 3.91 -16.44
C LEU A 281 -6.24 3.28 -15.44
N VAL A 282 -7.53 3.45 -15.72
CA VAL A 282 -8.61 2.86 -14.89
C VAL A 282 -8.88 1.38 -15.19
N LYS A 283 -7.97 0.68 -15.88
CA LYS A 283 -8.20 -0.68 -16.42
C LYS A 283 -8.72 -1.64 -15.36
N TYR A 284 -8.13 -1.63 -14.16
CA TYR A 284 -8.52 -2.52 -13.05
C TYR A 284 -9.10 -1.76 -11.84
N ILE A 285 -9.49 -0.50 -12.02
CA ILE A 285 -10.09 0.32 -10.96
C ILE A 285 -11.59 0.08 -10.95
N TYR A 286 -12.05 -0.83 -10.10
CA TYR A 286 -13.49 -0.99 -9.83
C TYR A 286 -13.87 -0.17 -8.61
N ARG A 287 -14.81 0.76 -8.79
CA ARG A 287 -15.34 1.51 -7.66
C ARG A 287 -16.24 0.62 -6.82
N LEU A 288 -15.99 0.61 -5.52
CA LEU A 288 -17.02 0.33 -4.52
C LEU A 288 -18.01 1.51 -4.65
N GLY A 289 -19.24 1.22 -5.08
CA GLY A 289 -20.29 2.23 -5.28
C GLY A 289 -20.68 2.94 -4.00
#